data_AF-A0A9E2RW67-F1
#
_entry.id   AF-A0A9E2RW67-F1
#
_cell.length_a   1.000
_cell.length_b   1.000
_cell.length_c   1.000
_cell.angle_alpha   90.00
_cell.angle_beta   90.00
_cell.angle_gamma   90.00
#
_symmetry.space_group_name_H-M   'P 1'
#
loop_
_entity.id
_entity.type
_entity.pdbx_description
1 polymer ?
#
loop_
_entity_poly.entity_id
_entity_poly.type
_entity_poly.pdbx_seq_one_letter_code
_entity_poly.pdbx_strand_id
1 'polypeptide(L)'
;MKRVLFGILWFIVFFIVLYIIYSVVLGVIVARATGAHGPVNYQEGLQAGMAFAQAHAHALAVWRLAVLIIAIVLAVVGSVKGVLPGTRKKLPAAASE
;
A
#
# COMPACT_ATOMS: atom_id res chain seq x y z
N MET A 1 4.62 -24.78 -0.65
CA MET A 1 5.13 -23.77 0.29
C MET A 1 5.81 -22.58 -0.40
N LYS A 2 6.81 -22.77 -1.29
CA LYS A 2 7.52 -21.66 -1.98
C LYS A 2 6.58 -20.63 -2.63
N ARG A 3 5.52 -21.10 -3.29
CA ARG A 3 4.48 -20.24 -3.92
C ARG A 3 3.71 -19.35 -2.93
N VAL A 4 3.43 -19.87 -1.74
CA VAL A 4 2.74 -19.13 -0.67
C VAL A 4 3.67 -18.07 -0.08
N LEU A 5 4.94 -18.40 0.13
CA LEU A 5 5.98 -17.46 0.56
C LEU A 5 6.12 -16.28 -0.42
N PHE A 6 6.16 -16.55 -1.73
CA PHE A 6 6.19 -15.49 -2.73
C PHE A 6 4.89 -14.66 -2.75
N GLY A 7 3.73 -15.28 -2.50
CA GLY A 7 2.47 -14.55 -2.36
C GLY A 7 2.48 -13.57 -1.17
N ILE A 8 3.00 -14.01 -0.02
CA ILE A 8 3.16 -13.17 1.18
C ILE A 8 4.16 -12.04 0.91
N LEU A 9 5.27 -12.32 0.22
CA LEU A 9 6.24 -11.30 -0.17
C LEU A 9 5.57 -10.21 -1.02
N TRP A 10 4.79 -10.59 -2.03
CA TRP A 10 4.08 -9.64 -2.87
C TRP A 10 2.98 -8.88 -2.12
N PHE A 11 2.33 -9.50 -1.13
CA PHE A 11 1.45 -8.79 -0.20
C PHE A 11 2.18 -7.65 0.52
N ILE A 12 3.36 -7.92 1.08
CA ILE A 12 4.16 -6.90 1.77
C ILE A 12 4.53 -5.77 0.79
N VAL A 13 4.96 -6.13 -0.43
CA VAL A 13 5.30 -5.13 -1.46
C VAL A 13 4.09 -4.26 -1.82
N PHE A 14 2.93 -4.85 -2.11
CA PHE A 14 1.72 -4.10 -2.43
C PHE A 14 1.27 -3.22 -1.26
N PHE A 15 1.34 -3.75 -0.04
CA PHE A 15 0.99 -2.99 1.15
C PHE A 15 1.88 -1.76 1.32
N ILE A 16 3.21 -1.93 1.23
CA ILE A 16 4.17 -0.80 1.34
C ILE A 16 3.91 0.23 0.25
N VAL A 17 3.76 -0.18 -1.00
CA VAL A 17 3.53 0.73 -2.14
C VAL A 17 2.24 1.51 -1.95
N LEU A 18 1.12 0.84 -1.62
CA LEU A 18 -0.16 1.50 -1.38
C LEU A 18 -0.10 2.43 -0.17
N TYR A 19 0.62 2.05 0.88
CA TYR A 19 0.77 2.87 2.08
C TYR A 19 1.59 4.14 1.82
N ILE A 20 2.64 4.04 0.99
CA ILE A 20 3.42 5.22 0.55
C ILE A 20 2.53 6.16 -0.27
N ILE A 21 1.81 5.64 -1.26
CA ILE A 21 0.90 6.44 -2.10
C ILE A 21 -0.14 7.14 -1.22
N TYR A 22 -0.78 6.40 -0.31
CA TYR A 22 -1.73 6.94 0.65
C TYR A 22 -1.12 8.05 1.51
N SER A 23 0.07 7.85 2.07
CA SER A 23 0.74 8.83 2.93
C SER A 23 1.09 10.12 2.19
N VAL A 24 1.54 10.02 0.93
CA VAL A 24 1.82 11.18 0.08
C VAL A 24 0.53 11.94 -0.25
N VAL A 25 -0.52 11.24 -0.67
CA VAL A 25 -1.82 11.85 -0.98
C VAL A 25 -2.38 12.57 0.25
N LEU A 26 -2.33 11.92 1.42
CA LEU A 26 -2.77 12.52 2.67
C LEU A 26 -1.95 13.77 3.02
N GLY A 27 -0.63 13.71 2.88
CA GLY A 27 0.26 14.85 3.11
C GLY A 27 -0.07 16.04 2.21
N VAL A 28 -0.34 15.80 0.93
CA VAL A 28 -0.76 16.85 -0.03
C VAL A 28 -2.12 17.43 0.34
N ILE A 29 -3.09 16.60 0.75
CA ILE A 29 -4.43 17.06 1.15
C ILE A 29 -4.33 17.93 2.41
N VAL A 30 -3.59 17.50 3.43
CA VAL A 30 -3.40 18.25 4.67
C VAL A 30 -2.70 19.58 4.39
N ALA A 31 -1.62 19.58 3.61
CA ALA A 31 -0.92 20.81 3.24
C ALA A 31 -1.82 21.80 2.49
N ARG A 32 -2.68 21.32 1.58
CA ARG A 32 -3.66 22.18 0.89
C ARG A 32 -4.75 22.68 1.82
N ALA A 33 -5.25 21.84 2.73
CA ALA A 33 -6.30 22.21 3.68
C ALA A 33 -5.83 23.28 4.68
N THR A 34 -4.54 23.31 5.01
CA THR A 34 -3.95 24.34 5.89
C THR A 34 -3.57 25.63 5.16
N GLY A 35 -3.89 25.77 3.87
CA GLY A 35 -3.58 26.97 3.09
C GLY A 35 -2.09 27.13 2.73
N ALA A 36 -1.29 26.08 2.88
CA ALA A 36 0.13 26.13 2.54
C ALA A 36 0.31 26.18 1.02
N HIS A 37 0.63 27.37 0.52
CA HIS A 37 1.00 27.60 -0.89
C HIS A 37 2.52 27.81 -1.08
N GLY A 38 3.33 27.56 -0.04
CA GLY A 38 4.79 27.74 -0.04
C GLY A 38 5.53 26.67 0.78
N PRO A 39 6.86 26.77 0.89
CA PRO A 39 7.66 25.81 1.66
C PRO A 39 7.29 25.91 3.14
N VAL A 40 6.54 24.93 3.62
CA VAL A 40 6.18 24.79 5.04
C VAL A 40 7.42 24.32 5.78
N ASN A 41 7.75 24.96 6.91
CA ASN A 41 8.79 24.46 7.78
C ASN A 41 8.45 23.03 8.24
N TYR A 42 9.43 22.13 8.23
CA TYR A 42 9.21 20.72 8.58
C TYR A 42 8.44 20.54 9.91
N GLN A 43 8.74 21.39 10.90
CA GLN A 43 8.11 21.38 12.21
C GLN A 43 6.62 21.73 12.17
N GLU A 44 6.23 22.73 11.38
CA GLU A 44 4.82 23.12 11.19
C GLU A 44 4.04 22.02 10.46
N GLY A 45 4.65 21.42 9.43
CA GLY A 45 4.06 20.31 8.70
C GLY A 45 3.86 19.07 9.58
N LEU A 46 4.84 18.75 10.44
CA LEU A 46 4.74 17.64 11.39
C LEU A 46 3.61 17.89 12.40
N GLN A 47 3.51 19.10 12.95
CA GLN A 47 2.48 19.44 13.94
C GLN A 47 1.07 19.42 13.32
N ALA A 48 0.91 19.97 12.12
CA ALA A 48 -0.35 19.90 11.38
C ALA A 48 -0.74 18.45 11.05
N GLY A 49 0.23 17.61 10.67
CA GLY A 49 0.01 16.19 10.43
C GLY A 49 -0.44 15.43 11.69
N MET A 50 0.16 15.72 12.85
CA MET A 50 -0.27 15.12 14.12
C MET A 50 -1.67 15.56 14.54
N ALA A 51 -1.98 16.85 14.41
CA ALA A 51 -3.31 17.38 14.72
C ALA A 51 -4.39 16.76 13.81
N PHE A 52 -4.11 16.65 12.50
CA PHE A 52 -5.01 16.00 11.56
C PHE A 52 -5.20 14.51 11.88
N ALA A 53 -4.11 13.80 12.21
CA ALA A 53 -4.16 12.39 12.57
C ALA A 53 -4.98 12.14 13.84
N GLN A 54 -4.92 13.05 14.83
CA GLN A 54 -5.74 12.98 16.03
C GLN A 54 -7.22 13.28 15.73
N ALA A 55 -7.50 14.35 14.97
CA ALA A 55 -8.87 14.76 14.63
C ALA A 55 -9.59 13.71 13.77
N HIS A 56 -8.86 12.98 12.93
CA HIS A 56 -9.42 12.00 12.00
C HIS A 56 -9.01 10.56 12.29
N ALA A 57 -8.63 10.24 13.53
CA ALA A 57 -8.09 8.93 13.92
C ALA A 57 -8.96 7.75 13.44
N HIS A 58 -10.28 7.85 13.57
CA HIS A 58 -11.22 6.83 13.09
C HIS A 58 -11.22 6.69 11.56
N ALA A 59 -11.23 7.80 10.83
CA ALA A 59 -11.18 7.77 9.37
C ALA A 59 -9.84 7.19 8.89
N LEU A 60 -8.71 7.60 9.49
CA LEU A 60 -7.40 7.03 9.19
C LEU A 60 -7.34 5.52 9.49
N ALA A 61 -7.97 5.06 10.57
CA ALA A 61 -8.02 3.64 10.92
C ALA A 61 -8.80 2.82 9.88
N VAL A 62 -9.97 3.32 9.44
CA VAL A 62 -10.77 2.69 8.38
C VAL A 62 -10.00 2.66 7.06
N TRP A 63 -9.31 3.75 6.71
CA TRP A 63 -8.49 3.81 5.51
C TRP A 63 -7.29 2.85 5.55
N ARG A 64 -6.62 2.71 6.70
CA ARG A 64 -5.56 1.71 6.89
C ARG A 64 -6.06 0.28 6.67
N LEU A 65 -7.25 -0.04 7.18
CA LEU A 65 -7.89 -1.33 6.93
C LEU A 65 -8.23 -1.51 5.45
N ALA A 66 -8.74 -0.48 4.77
CA ALA A 66 -9.01 -0.54 3.34
C ALA A 66 -7.74 -0.81 2.52
N VAL A 67 -6.64 -0.11 2.82
CA VAL A 67 -5.32 -0.34 2.18
C VAL A 67 -4.84 -1.76 2.41
N LEU A 68 -4.97 -2.28 3.64
CA LEU A 68 -4.62 -3.65 3.97
C LEU A 68 -5.44 -4.66 3.16
N ILE A 69 -6.75 -4.49 3.10
CA ILE A 69 -7.66 -5.39 2.35
C ILE A 69 -7.31 -5.36 0.86
N ILE A 70 -7.10 -4.19 0.27
CA ILE A 70 -6.72 -4.06 -1.14
C ILE A 70 -5.38 -4.77 -1.41
N ALA A 71 -4.39 -4.58 -0.54
CA ALA A 71 -3.10 -5.26 -0.66
C ALA A 71 -3.25 -6.79 -0.61
N ILE A 72 -4.08 -7.31 0.30
CA ILE A 72 -4.39 -8.75 0.38
C ILE A 72 -5.05 -9.22 -0.91
N VAL A 73 -6.06 -8.52 -1.40
CA VAL A 73 -6.80 -8.90 -2.62
C VAL A 73 -5.85 -8.92 -3.82
N LEU A 74 -5.01 -7.90 -4.01
CA LEU A 74 -4.04 -7.84 -5.09
C LEU A 74 -3.02 -9.00 -5.01
N ALA A 75 -2.52 -9.28 -3.82
CA ALA A 75 -1.57 -10.37 -3.61
C ALA A 75 -2.18 -11.74 -3.88
N VAL A 76 -3.40 -12.00 -3.37
CA VAL A 76 -4.11 -13.26 -3.56
C VAL A 76 -4.46 -13.44 -5.04
N VAL A 77 -5.08 -12.45 -5.68
CA VAL A 77 -5.48 -12.53 -7.09
C VAL A 77 -4.25 -12.68 -7.98
N GLY A 78 -3.19 -11.90 -7.75
CA GLY A 78 -1.94 -11.99 -8.50
C GLY A 78 -1.23 -13.33 -8.30
N SER A 79 -1.33 -13.92 -7.11
CA SER A 79 -0.76 -15.24 -6.80
C SER A 79 -1.56 -16.37 -7.45
N VAL A 80 -2.90 -16.32 -7.39
CA VAL A 80 -3.78 -17.34 -7.98
C VAL A 80 -3.68 -17.34 -9.50
N LYS A 81 -3.67 -16.14 -10.13
CA LYS A 81 -3.49 -16.00 -11.58
C LYS A 81 -2.06 -16.30 -12.03
N GLY A 82 -1.10 -16.39 -11.11
CA GLY A 82 0.30 -16.65 -11.42
C GLY A 82 0.97 -15.52 -12.20
N VAL A 83 0.42 -14.31 -12.16
CA VAL A 83 0.99 -13.12 -12.84
C VAL A 83 2.26 -12.66 -12.12
N LEU A 84 2.30 -12.85 -10.79
CA LEU A 84 3.40 -12.40 -9.96
C LEU A 84 4.65 -13.29 -10.14
N PRO A 85 5.85 -12.70 -10.26
CA PRO A 85 7.11 -13.44 -10.22
C PRO A 85 7.18 -14.36 -9.00
N GLY A 86 7.59 -15.62 -9.21
CA GLY A 86 7.64 -16.64 -8.15
C GLY A 86 6.31 -17.34 -7.84
N THR A 87 5.17 -16.86 -8.37
CA THR A 87 3.86 -17.50 -8.23
C THR A 87 3.36 -18.16 -9.51
N ARG A 88 4.07 -18.04 -10.64
CA ARG A 88 3.75 -18.72 -11.91
C ARG A 88 3.56 -20.23 -11.72
N LYS A 89 2.52 -20.80 -12.35
CA LYS A 89 2.43 -22.26 -12.49
C LYS A 89 3.62 -22.67 -13.37
N LYS A 90 4.44 -23.63 -12.92
CA LYS A 90 5.31 -24.32 -13.87
C LYS A 90 4.36 -24.95 -14.89
N LEU A 91 4.44 -24.53 -16.15
CA LEU A 91 3.83 -25.32 -17.22
C LEU A 91 4.41 -26.73 -17.07
N PRO A 92 3.58 -27.80 -17.14
CA PRO A 92 4.14 -29.13 -17.30
C PRO A 92 5.11 -29.02 -18.48
N ALA A 93 6.35 -29.49 -18.29
CA ALA A 93 7.29 -29.58 -19.39
C ALA A 93 6.54 -30.28 -20.51
N ALA A 94 6.26 -29.56 -21.60
CA ALA A 94 5.80 -30.22 -22.80
C ALA A 94 6.84 -31.31 -23.05
N ALA A 95 6.35 -32.55 -23.09
CA ALA A 95 7.13 -33.70 -23.49
C ALA A 95 7.75 -33.34 -24.85
N SER A 96 8.99 -32.87 -24.82
CA SER A 96 9.84 -32.80 -25.98
C SER A 96 10.37 -34.21 -26.17
N GLU A 97 9.53 -35.06 -26.74
CA GLU A 97 9.97 -36.19 -27.56
C GLU A 97 10.33 -35.65 -28.95
#